data_AF-A0A7K1GPC3-F1
#
_entry.id   AF-A0A7K1GPC3-F1
#
_cell.length_a   1.000
_cell.length_b   1.000
_cell.length_c   1.000
_cell.angle_alpha   90.00
_cell.angle_beta   90.00
_cell.angle_gamma   90.00
#
_symmetry.space_group_name_H-M   'P 1'
#
loop_
_entity.id
_entity.type
_entity.pdbx_description
1 polymer ?
#
loop_
_entity_poly.entity_id
_entity_poly.type
_entity_poly.pdbx_seq_one_letter_code
_entity_poly.pdbx_strand_id
1 'polypeptide(L)' 'MAPVISCNDSQRRIMTLLEFIKENEMTNDKFPIDLTRQQVADLTGLRVETVIRTIKDLESQKQVQIKKGKVFL' A
#
# COMPACT_ATOMS: atom_id res chain seq x y z
N MET A 1 8.51 -26.94 13.34
CA MET A 1 7.78 -25.71 13.72
C MET A 1 7.56 -24.91 12.44
N ALA A 2 6.41 -25.03 11.79
CA ALA A 2 6.12 -24.30 10.56
C ALA A 2 5.62 -22.89 10.94
N PRO A 3 6.31 -21.80 10.57
CA PRO A 3 5.75 -20.48 10.75
C PRO A 3 4.73 -20.27 9.62
N VAL A 4 3.46 -20.29 9.99
CA VAL A 4 2.33 -19.91 9.12
C VAL A 4 2.37 -18.42 8.82
N ILE A 5 3.31 -17.99 7.97
CA ILE A 5 3.37 -16.60 7.50
C ILE A 5 2.82 -16.54 6.07
N SER A 6 1.56 -16.89 5.90
CA SER A 6 0.85 -16.71 4.61
C SER A 6 -0.08 -15.50 4.61
N CYS A 7 -0.14 -14.73 5.71
CA CYS A 7 -1.10 -13.63 5.87
C CYS A 7 -0.53 -12.23 5.62
N ASN A 8 0.80 -12.04 5.62
CA ASN A 8 1.42 -10.70 5.54
C ASN A 8 2.00 -10.34 4.15
N ASP A 9 1.84 -11.21 3.16
CA ASP A 9 2.47 -11.01 1.85
C ASP A 9 1.88 -9.80 1.09
N SER A 10 0.56 -9.61 1.14
CA SER A 10 -0.13 -8.49 0.50
C SER A 10 0.23 -7.14 1.13
N GLN A 11 0.30 -7.07 2.45
CA GLN A 11 0.63 -5.84 3.18
C GLN A 11 2.08 -5.43 2.95
N ARG A 12 2.99 -6.40 2.96
CA ARG A 12 4.39 -6.18 2.61
C ARG A 12 4.56 -5.74 1.16
N ARG A 13 3.90 -6.40 0.19
CA ARG A 13 3.94 -6.00 -1.23
C ARG A 13 3.48 -4.58 -1.45
N ILE A 14 2.34 -4.21 -0.85
CA ILE A 14 1.80 -2.86 -0.95
C ILE A 14 2.80 -1.87 -0.34
N MET A 15 3.31 -2.14 0.86
CA MET A 15 4.28 -1.24 1.48
C MET A 15 5.56 -1.07 0.66
N THR A 16 6.14 -2.16 0.14
CA THR A 16 7.30 -2.11 -0.75
C THR A 16 7.01 -1.31 -2.03
N LEU A 17 5.82 -1.46 -2.62
CA LEU A 17 5.41 -0.66 -3.76
C LEU A 17 5.36 0.84 -3.41
N LEU A 18 4.73 1.19 -2.29
CA LEU A 18 4.63 2.58 -1.85
C LEU A 18 6.02 3.17 -1.54
N GLU A 19 6.90 2.42 -0.87
CA GLU A 19 8.28 2.85 -0.62
C GLU A 19 9.08 3.04 -1.92
N PHE A 20 8.91 2.14 -2.89
CA PHE A 20 9.55 2.26 -4.20
C PHE A 20 9.12 3.51 -4.96
N ILE A 21 7.83 3.87 -4.89
CA ILE A 21 7.29 5.09 -5.52
C ILE A 21 7.81 6.32 -4.78
N LYS A 22 7.81 6.29 -3.45
CA LYS A 22 8.36 7.37 -2.63
C LYS A 22 9.85 7.61 -2.92
N GLU A 23 10.62 6.53 -3.08
CA GLU A 23 12.04 6.60 -3.43
C GLU A 23 12.26 7.18 -4.83
N ASN A 24 11.42 6.80 -5.80
CA ASN A 24 11.45 7.36 -7.15
C ASN A 24 11.10 8.86 -7.19
N GLU A 25 10.19 9.34 -6.35
CA GLU A 25 9.79 10.75 -6.33
C GLU A 25 10.71 11.68 -5.53
N MET A 26 11.77 11.16 -4.91
CA MET A 26 12.85 11.90 -4.23
C MET A 26 12.34 13.14 -3.46
N THR A 27 11.25 12.96 -2.69
CA THR A 27 10.59 14.05 -1.97
C THR A 27 10.45 13.69 -0.49
N ASN A 28 10.86 14.63 0.36
CA ASN A 28 11.00 14.42 1.80
C ASN A 28 9.70 14.66 2.57
N ASP A 29 8.62 15.05 1.90
CA ASP A 29 7.36 15.45 2.55
C ASP A 29 6.16 14.70 1.97
N LYS A 30 5.10 14.59 2.80
CA LYS A 30 3.94 13.70 2.65
C LYS A 30 3.39 13.69 1.23
N PHE A 31 3.82 12.73 0.43
CA PHE A 31 3.50 12.75 -0.99
C PHE A 31 2.14 12.09 -1.24
N PRO A 32 1.24 12.73 -1.99
CA PRO A 32 0.03 12.09 -2.46
C PRO A 32 0.39 11.05 -3.51
N ILE A 33 0.39 9.77 -3.14
CA ILE A 33 0.46 8.68 -4.09
C ILE A 33 -0.88 8.66 -4.86
N ASP A 34 -0.82 9.13 -6.11
CA ASP A 34 -1.95 9.14 -7.06
C ASP A 34 -2.15 7.77 -7.71
N LEU A 35 -2.13 6.70 -6.90
CA LEU A 35 -2.43 5.37 -7.39
C LEU A 35 -3.89 5.02 -7.13
N THR A 36 -4.55 4.60 -8.19
CA THR A 36 -5.86 4.00 -8.06
C THR A 36 -5.71 2.62 -7.43
N ARG A 37 -6.69 2.23 -6.62
CA ARG A 37 -6.81 0.88 -6.03
C ARG A 37 -6.69 -0.25 -7.07
N GLN A 38 -7.04 0.01 -8.34
CA GLN A 38 -6.83 -0.90 -9.45
C GLN A 38 -5.37 -0.95 -9.89
N GLN A 39 -4.69 0.19 -10.04
CA GLN A 39 -3.26 0.21 -10.36
C GLN A 39 -2.43 -0.47 -9.27
N VAL A 40 -2.72 -0.22 -7.99
CA VAL A 40 -2.03 -0.93 -6.89
C VAL A 40 -2.26 -2.44 -7.00
N ALA A 41 -3.49 -2.87 -7.31
CA ALA A 41 -3.82 -4.29 -7.50
C ALA A 41 -3.07 -4.92 -8.68
N ASP A 42 -3.00 -4.21 -9.80
CA ASP A 42 -2.28 -4.64 -11.00
C ASP A 42 -0.77 -4.75 -10.74
N LEU A 43 -0.18 -3.72 -10.12
CA LEU A 43 1.24 -3.66 -9.79
C LEU A 43 1.68 -4.67 -8.72
N THR A 44 0.80 -4.98 -7.75
CA THR A 44 1.08 -5.96 -6.68
C THR A 44 0.65 -7.38 -7.04
N GLY A 45 -0.07 -7.55 -8.16
CA GLY A 45 -0.69 -8.82 -8.57
C GLY A 45 -1.75 -9.31 -7.58
N LEU A 46 -2.37 -8.40 -6.82
CA LEU A 46 -3.39 -8.71 -5.82
C LEU A 46 -4.79 -8.45 -6.38
N ARG A 47 -5.80 -9.10 -5.80
CA ARG A 47 -7.19 -8.71 -6.07
C ARG A 47 -7.47 -7.32 -5.51
N VAL A 48 -8.25 -6.52 -6.24
CA VAL A 48 -8.65 -5.16 -5.83
C VAL A 48 -9.26 -5.14 -4.43
N GLU A 49 -10.09 -6.13 -4.07
CA GLU A 49 -10.66 -6.25 -2.72
C GLU A 49 -9.60 -6.45 -1.63
N THR A 50 -8.58 -7.28 -1.90
CA THR A 50 -7.45 -7.48 -0.99
C THR A 50 -6.68 -6.18 -0.80
N VAL A 51 -6.42 -5.45 -1.88
CA VAL A 51 -5.77 -4.14 -1.81
C VAL A 51 -6.58 -3.16 -0.98
N ILE A 52 -7.90 -3.08 -1.20
CA ILE A 52 -8.78 -2.18 -0.43
C ILE A 52 -8.74 -2.55 1.06
N ARG A 53 -8.83 -3.84 1.41
CA ARG A 53 -8.76 -4.29 2.80
C ARG A 53 -7.42 -3.95 3.43
N THR A 54 -6.32 -4.25 2.74
CA THR A 54 -4.97 -3.99 3.24
C THR A 54 -4.68 -2.49 3.38
N ILE A 55 -5.09 -1.64 2.43
CA ILE A 55 -4.96 -0.19 2.54
C ILE A 55 -5.74 0.36 3.74
N LYS A 56 -6.94 -0.18 4.00
CA LYS A 56 -7.76 0.21 5.15
C LYS A 56 -7.14 -0.23 6.49
N ASP A 57 -6.52 -1.40 6.51
CA ASP A 57 -5.74 -1.89 7.66
C ASP A 57 -4.52 -1.00 7.92
N LEU A 58 -3.73 -0.71 6.87
CA LEU A 58 -2.59 0.21 6.92
C LEU A 58 -2.98 1.61 7.39
N GLU A 59 -4.18 2.08 7.03
CA GLU A 59 -4.72 3.36 7.50
C GLU A 59 -5.04 3.32 8.99
N SER A 60 -5.67 2.23 9.47
CA SER A 60 -5.88 1.99 10.90
C SER A 60 -4.57 1.91 11.68
N GLN A 61 -3.50 1.40 11.06
CA GLN A 61 -2.15 1.35 11.64
C GLN A 61 -1.38 2.68 11.52
N LYS A 62 -1.99 3.74 10.98
CA LYS A 62 -1.38 5.06 10.71
C LYS A 62 -0.15 5.00 9.81
N GLN A 63 0.03 3.93 9.03
CA GLN A 63 1.13 3.82 8.07
C GLN A 63 0.83 4.56 6.77
N VAL A 64 -0.45 4.68 6.42
CA VAL A 64 -0.91 5.45 5.27
C VAL A 64 -2.12 6.29 5.68
N GLN A 65 -2.38 7.38 4.98
CA GLN A 65 -3.52 8.25 5.24
C GLN A 65 -4.29 8.49 3.95
N ILE A 66 -5.58 8.19 3.93
CA ILE A 66 -6.38 8.35 2.71
C ILE A 66 -7.14 9.67 2.81
N LYS A 67 -6.85 10.63 1.91
CA LYS A 67 -7.58 11.90 1.82
C LYS A 67 -8.09 12.10 0.41
N LYS A 68 -9.40 12.34 0.26
CA LYS A 68 -10.08 12.56 -1.04
C LYS A 68 -9.78 11.49 -2.10
N GLY A 69 -9.62 10.23 -1.68
CA GLY A 69 -9.33 9.11 -2.59
C GLY A 69 -7.86 9.00 -3.02
N LYS A 70 -6.96 9.84 -2.48
CA LYS A 70 -5.51 9.69 -2.62
C LYS A 70 -4.90 9.12 -1.36
N VAL A 71 -3.86 8.30 -1.53
CA VAL A 71 -3.11 7.70 -0.41
C VAL A 71 -1.91 8.60 -0.12
N PHE A 72 -1.70 8.96 1.13
CA PHE A 72 -0.58 9.78 1.60
C PHE A 72 0.28 8.91 2.51
N LEU A 73 1.60 8.96 2.31
CA LEU A 73 2.58 8.34 3.20
C LEU A 73 3.26 9.39 4.09
#